data_AF-A0A838CWE6-F1
#
_entry.id   AF-A0A838CWE6-F1
#
_cell.length_a   1.000
_cell.length_b   1.000
_cell.length_c   1.000
_cell.angle_alpha   90.00
_cell.angle_beta   90.00
_cell.angle_gamma   90.00
#
_symmetry.space_group_name_H-M   'P 1'
#
loop_
_entity.id
_entity.type
_entity.pdbx_description
1 polymer ?
#
loop_
_entity_poly.entity_id
_entity_poly.type
_entity_poly.pdbx_seq_one_letter_code
_entity_poly.pdbx_strand_id
1 'polypeptide(L)'
;MEGFETVWLDDKSAHGIVKVQDCRFEFIYHPIVFDERIGEFIVINNLWYTTYHGAREYFRSSTNAYSAGKMKIHNEGTLSQNISISTLGV
;
A
#
# COMPACT_ATOMS: atom_id res chain seq x y z
N MET A 1 15.79 8.79 -4.89
CA MET A 1 15.31 7.53 -4.31
C MET A 1 13.98 7.84 -3.68
N GLU A 2 12.89 7.51 -4.36
CA GLU A 2 11.55 7.60 -3.78
C GLU A 2 11.39 6.38 -2.87
N GLY A 3 11.69 6.57 -1.59
CA GLY A 3 11.45 5.58 -0.55
C GLY A 3 9.99 5.63 -0.13
N PHE A 4 9.38 4.48 0.14
CA PHE A 4 8.13 4.48 0.88
C PHE A 4 8.42 4.76 2.34
N GLU A 5 7.65 5.65 2.96
CA GLU A 5 7.90 6.11 4.34
C GLU A 5 7.23 5.18 5.36
N THR A 6 6.04 4.67 5.05
CA THR A 6 5.25 3.88 6.01
C THR A 6 4.37 2.90 5.28
N VAL A 7 4.23 1.70 5.85
CA VAL A 7 3.31 0.68 5.36
C VAL A 7 2.29 0.37 6.45
N TRP A 8 1.04 0.22 6.07
CA TRP A 8 -0.02 -0.33 6.90
C TRP A 8 -0.43 -1.67 6.31
N LEU A 9 -0.35 -2.74 7.07
CA LEU A 9 -0.81 -4.06 6.64
C LEU A 9 -2.01 -4.51 7.47
N ASP A 10 -2.89 -5.30 6.86
CA ASP A 10 -3.97 -5.97 7.59
C ASP A 10 -3.43 -7.12 8.46
N ASP A 11 -4.25 -7.64 9.37
CA ASP A 11 -3.87 -8.74 10.27
C ASP A 11 -3.36 -10.01 9.55
N LYS A 12 -3.74 -10.23 8.29
CA LYS A 12 -3.29 -11.35 7.47
C LYS A 12 -2.07 -11.02 6.59
N SER A 13 -1.59 -9.78 6.61
CA SER A 13 -0.54 -9.28 5.71
C SER A 13 -0.84 -9.52 4.23
N ALA A 14 -2.13 -9.59 3.85
CA ALA A 14 -2.56 -9.84 2.47
C ALA A 14 -2.85 -8.53 1.73
N HIS A 15 -3.27 -7.50 2.46
CA HIS A 15 -3.61 -6.19 1.93
C HIS A 15 -2.99 -5.10 2.79
N GLY A 16 -2.78 -3.93 2.19
CA GLY A 16 -2.23 -2.81 2.90
C GLY A 16 -2.34 -1.48 2.20
N ILE A 17 -1.73 -0.47 2.80
CA ILE A 17 -1.54 0.85 2.23
C ILE A 17 -0.07 1.20 2.40
N VAL A 18 0.55 1.74 1.36
CA VAL A 18 1.90 2.30 1.45
C VAL A 18 1.84 3.81 1.25
N LYS A 19 2.52 4.55 2.13
CA LYS A 19 2.74 5.99 2.01
C LYS A 19 4.06 6.19 1.27
N VAL A 20 4.00 6.91 0.16
CA VAL A 20 5.13 7.21 -0.71
C VAL A 20 5.28 8.71 -0.80
N GLN A 21 6.52 9.20 -0.83
CA GLN A 21 6.79 10.60 -1.05
C GLN A 21 6.48 10.98 -2.51
N ASP A 22 5.74 12.08 -2.71
CA ASP A 22 5.37 12.57 -4.03
C ASP A 22 5.76 14.04 -4.18
N CYS A 23 6.26 14.40 -5.36
CA CYS A 23 6.78 15.75 -5.62
C CYS A 23 5.69 16.84 -5.65
N ARG A 24 4.42 16.48 -5.88
CA ARG A 24 3.30 17.44 -6.03
C ARG A 24 2.43 17.54 -4.77
N PHE A 25 2.22 16.42 -4.09
CA PHE A 25 1.31 16.32 -2.95
C PHE A 25 2.01 16.09 -1.62
N GLU A 26 3.34 16.17 -1.58
CA GLU A 26 4.22 15.76 -0.47
C GLU A 26 4.18 14.25 -0.23
N PHE A 27 2.99 13.66 -0.12
CA PHE A 27 2.77 12.24 0.01
C PHE A 27 1.53 11.74 -0.74
N ILE A 28 1.63 10.51 -1.23
CA ILE A 28 0.51 9.74 -1.77
C ILE A 28 0.40 8.39 -1.08
N TYR A 29 -0.80 7.82 -1.11
CA TYR A 29 -1.16 6.58 -0.43
C TYR A 29 -1.66 5.57 -1.46
N HIS A 30 -0.91 4.49 -1.65
CA HIS A 30 -1.26 3.42 -2.57
C HIS A 30 -1.85 2.23 -1.82
N PRO A 31 -3.06 1.76 -2.17
CA PRO A 31 -3.52 0.46 -1.73
C PRO A 31 -2.66 -0.63 -2.38
N ILE A 32 -2.22 -1.59 -1.58
CA ILE A 32 -1.36 -2.70 -2.00
C ILE A 32 -2.00 -4.03 -1.65
N VAL A 33 -1.66 -5.05 -2.44
CA VAL A 33 -2.02 -6.46 -2.19
C VAL A 33 -0.77 -7.31 -2.29
N PHE A 34 -0.65 -8.32 -1.44
CA PHE A 34 0.41 -9.30 -1.52
C PHE A 34 0.12 -10.28 -2.66
N ASP A 35 1.01 -10.34 -3.65
CA ASP A 35 0.94 -11.32 -4.72
C ASP A 35 1.80 -12.54 -4.34
N GLU A 36 1.12 -13.64 -3.98
CA GLU A 36 1.78 -14.89 -3.56
C GLU A 36 2.63 -15.53 -4.67
N ARG A 37 2.40 -15.20 -5.95
CA ARG A 37 3.10 -15.82 -7.09
C ARG A 37 4.50 -15.27 -7.22
N ILE A 38 4.68 -13.99 -6.92
CA ILE A 38 5.98 -13.31 -6.93
C ILE A 38 6.55 -13.11 -5.52
N GLY A 39 5.72 -13.26 -4.48
CA GLY A 39 6.13 -13.11 -3.09
C GLY A 39 6.31 -11.66 -2.66
N GLU A 40 5.62 -10.72 -3.33
CA GLU A 40 5.83 -9.28 -3.15
C GLU A 40 4.51 -8.51 -3.10
N PHE A 41 4.54 -7.32 -2.50
CA PHE A 41 3.40 -6.40 -2.55
C PHE A 41 3.35 -5.63 -3.86
N ILE A 42 2.17 -5.57 -4.48
CA ILE A 42 1.89 -4.80 -5.69
C ILE A 42 0.82 -3.75 -5.46
N VAL A 43 0.90 -2.63 -6.18
CA VAL A 43 -0.13 -1.58 -6.15
C VAL A 43 -1.39 -2.05 -6.87
N ILE A 44 -2.54 -1.90 -6.23
CA ILE A 44 -3.81 -2.31 -6.81
C ILE A 44 -4.23 -1.30 -7.87
N ASN A 45 -4.31 -1.73 -9.14
CA ASN A 45 -4.81 -0.96 -10.28
C ASN A 45 -4.16 0.43 -10.46
N ASN A 46 -2.90 0.60 -10.04
CA ASN A 46 -2.21 1.89 -10.00
C ASN A 46 -2.99 3.00 -9.26
N LEU A 47 -3.84 2.61 -8.31
CA LEU A 47 -4.64 3.54 -7.52
C LEU A 47 -3.75 4.28 -6.53
N TRP A 48 -4.11 5.54 -6.28
CA TRP A 48 -3.47 6.38 -5.28
C TRP A 48 -4.49 7.35 -4.70
N TYR A 49 -4.21 7.80 -3.50
CA TYR A 49 -5.02 8.75 -2.76
C TYR A 49 -4.11 9.80 -2.13
N THR A 50 -4.63 10.99 -1.89
CA THR A 50 -3.93 12.05 -1.15
C THR A 50 -4.03 11.87 0.36
N THR A 51 -4.85 10.93 0.84
CA THR A 51 -5.02 10.66 2.27
C THR A 51 -5.07 9.15 2.55
N TYR A 52 -4.54 8.75 3.71
CA TYR A 52 -4.68 7.39 4.24
C TYR A 52 -6.15 6.95 4.34
N HIS A 53 -7.03 7.84 4.81
CA HIS A 53 -8.45 7.55 4.93
C HIS A 53 -9.09 7.21 3.58
N GLY A 54 -8.78 7.96 2.51
CA GLY A 54 -9.27 7.65 1.16
C GLY A 54 -8.83 6.26 0.70
N ALA A 55 -7.54 5.94 0.87
CA ALA A 55 -7.03 4.60 0.58
C ALA A 55 -7.66 3.50 1.46
N ARG A 56 -8.03 3.82 2.71
CA ARG A 56 -8.69 2.86 3.61
C ARG A 56 -10.13 2.57 3.24
N GLU A 57 -10.85 3.57 2.75
CA GLU A 57 -12.24 3.42 2.29
C GLU A 57 -12.33 2.51 1.06
N TYR A 58 -11.31 2.49 0.21
CA TYR A 58 -11.21 1.52 -0.89
C TYR A 58 -11.47 0.08 -0.41
N PHE A 59 -10.80 -0.35 0.66
CA PHE A 59 -10.96 -1.69 1.21
C PHE A 59 -12.27 -1.93 1.97
N ARG A 60 -13.08 -0.88 2.19
CA ARG A 60 -14.38 -0.95 2.87
C ARG A 60 -15.55 -0.99 1.88
N SER A 61 -15.32 -0.60 0.63
CA SER A 61 -16.37 -0.66 -0.39
C SER A 61 -16.78 -2.10 -0.66
N SER A 62 -18.09 -2.37 -0.61
CA SER A 62 -18.67 -3.69 -0.86
C SER A 62 -18.54 -4.15 -2.32
N THR A 63 -18.17 -3.25 -3.22
CA THR A 63 -17.98 -3.53 -4.65
C THR A 63 -16.57 -3.98 -5.00
N ASN A 64 -15.62 -3.90 -4.05
CA ASN A 64 -14.21 -4.21 -4.30
C ASN A 64 -13.91 -5.67 -3.93
N ALA A 65 -13.14 -6.34 -4.79
CA ALA A 65 -12.68 -7.71 -4.54
C ALA A 65 -11.66 -7.80 -3.38
N TYR A 66 -11.07 -6.66 -3.00
CA TYR A 66 -10.08 -6.56 -1.94
C TYR A 66 -10.73 -6.07 -0.66
N SER A 67 -10.65 -6.87 0.41
CA SER A 67 -11.19 -6.53 1.72
C SER A 67 -10.10 -6.63 2.78
N ALA A 68 -9.82 -5.50 3.43
CA ALA A 68 -8.77 -5.40 4.44
C ALA A 68 -9.36 -5.23 5.85
N GLY A 69 -8.85 -6.06 6.77
CA GLY A 69 -9.13 -6.01 8.21
C GLY A 69 -8.48 -4.82 8.92
N LYS A 70 -8.24 -4.92 10.23
CA LYS A 70 -7.60 -3.83 10.97
C LYS A 70 -6.18 -3.65 10.45
N MET A 71 -5.83 -2.40 10.17
CA MET A 71 -4.51 -2.05 9.65
C MET A 71 -3.58 -1.69 10.79
N LYS A 72 -2.37 -2.23 10.76
CA LYS A 72 -1.29 -1.95 11.70
C LYS A 72 -0.13 -1.32 10.97
N ILE A 73 0.55 -0.38 11.62
CA ILE A 73 1.74 0.28 11.07
C ILE A 73 2.92 -0.68 11.11
N HIS A 74 3.62 -0.80 10.00
CA HIS A 74 4.91 -1.47 9.86
C HIS A 74 5.91 -0.43 9.36
N ASN A 75 6.95 -0.18 10.16
CA ASN A 75 8.03 0.75 9.81
C ASN A 75 9.04 0.08 8.87
N GLU A 76 9.78 0.90 8.12
CA GLU A 76 10.79 0.50 7.11
C GLU A 76 11.71 -0.64 7.57
N GLY A 77 12.07 -0.69 8.86
CA GLY A 77 12.94 -1.73 9.41
C GLY A 77 12.41 -3.17 9.34
N THR A 78 11.13 -3.40 9.07
CA THR A 78 10.51 -4.75 9.08
C THR A 78 10.10 -5.26 7.69
N LEU A 79 9.99 -4.38 6.69
CA LEU A 79 9.40 -4.74 5.37
C LEU A 79 10.29 -4.46 4.15
N SER A 80 11.49 -3.89 4.33
CA SER A 80 12.42 -3.56 3.23
C SER A 80 12.88 -4.72 2.33
N GLN A 81 12.43 -5.96 2.57
CA GLN A 81 12.79 -7.13 1.74
C GLN A 81 11.68 -7.59 0.77
N ASN A 82 10.43 -7.10 0.88
CA ASN A 82 9.29 -7.69 0.14
C ASN A 82 8.40 -6.67 -0.62
N ILE A 83 8.85 -5.43 -0.80
CA ILE A 83 8.10 -4.40 -1.54
C ILE A 83 8.97 -3.90 -2.70
N SER A 84 8.71 -4.41 -3.91
CA SER A 84 9.31 -3.87 -5.13
C SER A 84 8.61 -2.59 -5.57
N ILE A 85 9.29 -1.47 -5.37
CA ILE A 85 8.89 -0.11 -5.78
C ILE A 85 8.80 0.02 -7.33
N SER A 86 9.29 -0.98 -8.08
CA SER A 86 9.27 -1.07 -9.54
C SER A 86 7.88 -0.90 -10.18
N THR A 87 6.81 -1.05 -9.41
CA THR A 87 5.41 -0.92 -9.87
C THR A 87 4.82 0.47 -9.60
N LEU A 88 5.55 1.37 -8.92
CA LEU A 88 5.06 2.71 -8.57
C LEU A 88 5.15 3.74 -9.72
N GLY A 89 5.59 3.30 -10.91
CA GLY A 89 5.32 3.95 -12.19
C GLY A 89 5.32 5.48 -12.16
N VAL A 90 6.49 6.06 -11.86
CA VAL A 90 6.80 7.46 -12.14
C VAL A 90 7.71 7.54 -13.36
#